data_AF-A0A7V2MED5-F1
#
_entry.id   AF-A0A7V2MED5-F1
#
_cell.length_a   1.000
_cell.length_b   1.000
_cell.length_c   1.000
_cell.angle_alpha   90.00
_cell.angle_beta   90.00
_cell.angle_gamma   90.00
#
_symmetry.space_group_name_H-M   'P 1'
#
loop_
_entity.id
_entity.type
_entity.pdbx_description
1 polymer ?
#
loop_
_entity_poly.entity_id
_entity_poly.type
_entity_poly.pdbx_seq_one_letter_code
_entity_poly.pdbx_strand_id
1 'polypeptide(L)' 'MSLASIAAALGWRRPAPRVLVCDGALWLTPRHSLHLVRCGARQWLIACHPGGATVVDEVGAAQQRRSGGGREAAAC' A
#
# COMPACT_ATOMS: atom_id res chain seq x y z
N MET A 1 7.85 9.02 40.35
CA MET A 1 7.35 8.05 39.35
C MET A 1 7.44 8.69 37.98
N SER A 2 8.08 8.03 37.01
CA SER A 2 8.37 8.60 35.68
C SER A 2 7.16 8.45 34.74
N LEU A 3 6.90 9.46 33.89
CA LEU A 3 5.90 9.41 32.83
C LEU A 3 6.07 8.20 31.90
N ALA A 4 7.30 7.70 31.74
CA ALA A 4 7.60 6.52 30.94
C ALA A 4 6.92 5.24 31.49
N SER A 5 6.76 5.13 32.82
CA SER A 5 6.13 3.96 33.46
C SER A 5 4.62 3.93 33.25
N ILE A 6 3.98 5.11 33.16
CA ILE A 6 2.53 5.23 32.91
C ILE A 6 2.22 4.87 31.46
N ALA A 7 3.01 5.35 30.51
CA ALA A 7 2.82 5.04 29.09
C ALA A 7 2.98 3.54 28.78
N ALA A 8 3.94 2.87 29.43
CA ALA A 8 4.15 1.43 29.29
C ALA A 8 2.97 0.61 29.86
N ALA A 9 2.45 1.00 31.03
CA ALA A 9 1.29 0.35 31.66
C ALA A 9 -0.01 0.51 30.85
N LEU A 10 -0.15 1.62 30.14
CA LEU A 10 -1.28 1.89 29.23
C LEU A 10 -1.14 1.21 27.86
N GLY A 11 -0.10 0.42 27.63
CA GLY A 11 0.11 -0.29 26.37
C GLY A 11 0.34 0.64 25.17
N TRP A 12 0.78 1.89 25.42
CA TRP A 12 1.17 2.83 24.36
C TRP A 12 2.48 2.38 23.71
N ARG A 13 2.39 1.33 22.90
CA ARG A 13 3.45 0.96 21.97
C ARG A 13 3.55 2.09 20.94
N ARG A 14 4.72 2.73 20.87
CA ARG A 14 5.03 3.60 19.73
C ARG A 14 4.79 2.79 18.46
N PRO A 15 3.91 3.23 17.55
CA PRO A 15 3.77 2.55 16.27
C PRO A 15 5.15 2.57 15.60
N ALA A 16 5.63 1.40 15.17
CA ALA A 16 6.87 1.32 14.42
C ALA A 16 6.80 2.28 13.22
N PRO A 17 7.90 2.97 12.86
CA PRO A 17 7.91 3.86 11.71
C PRO A 17 7.46 3.07 10.48
N ARG A 18 6.32 3.44 9.90
CA ARG A 18 5.85 2.79 8.69
C ARG A 18 6.58 3.40 7.51
N VAL A 19 7.46 2.62 6.90
CA VAL A 19 8.19 3.04 5.71
C VAL A 19 7.24 3.02 4.52
N LEU A 20 7.15 4.15 3.81
CA LEU A 20 6.48 4.25 2.53
C LEU A 20 7.45 3.85 1.43
N VAL A 21 7.04 2.90 0.59
CA VAL A 21 7.82 2.38 -0.53
C VAL A 21 7.00 2.58 -1.80
N CYS A 22 7.60 3.14 -2.85
CA CYS A 22 7.01 3.16 -4.18
C CYS A 22 7.49 1.90 -4.92
N ASP A 23 6.58 0.93 -5.11
CA ASP A 23 6.89 -0.33 -5.76
C ASP A 23 6.88 -0.19 -7.30
N GLY A 24 6.23 0.84 -7.84
CA GLY A 24 6.24 1.13 -9.27
C GLY A 24 5.47 2.38 -9.66
N ALA A 25 5.77 2.92 -10.84
CA ALA A 25 5.08 4.07 -11.41
C ALA A 25 4.82 3.88 -12.91
N LEU A 26 3.63 4.28 -13.35
CA LEU A 26 3.21 4.30 -14.75
C LEU A 26 2.89 5.73 -15.15
N TRP A 27 3.58 6.26 -16.16
CA TRP A 27 3.31 7.57 -16.73
C TRP A 27 2.22 7.44 -17.79
N LEU A 28 1.11 8.15 -17.60
CA LEU A 28 0.00 8.18 -18.55
C LEU A 28 0.16 9.35 -19.54
N THR A 29 0.60 10.49 -19.02
CA THR A 29 0.97 11.69 -19.78
C THR A 29 2.14 12.38 -19.06
N PRO A 30 2.80 13.38 -19.65
CA PRO A 30 3.87 14.11 -18.95
C PRO A 30 3.45 14.75 -17.62
N ARG A 31 2.14 14.94 -17.41
CA ARG A 31 1.57 15.57 -16.22
C ARG A 31 0.77 14.62 -15.32
N HIS A 32 0.56 13.37 -15.73
CA HIS A 32 -0.27 12.41 -15.01
C HIS A 32 0.42 11.06 -14.89
N SER A 33 0.44 10.50 -13.69
CA SER A 33 1.06 9.20 -13.41
C SER A 33 0.26 8.41 -12.37
N LEU A 34 0.36 7.09 -12.42
CA LEU A 34 -0.15 6.18 -11.41
C LEU A 34 1.04 5.61 -10.63
N HIS A 35 0.97 5.63 -9.31
CA HIS A 35 2.00 5.12 -8.41
C HIS A 35 1.43 4.02 -7.55
N LEU A 36 2.15 2.91 -7.48
CA LEU A 36 1.83 1.81 -6.60
C LEU A 36 2.68 1.95 -5.34
N VAL A 37 2.04 2.33 -4.22
CA VAL A 37 2.72 2.69 -2.97
C VAL A 37 2.33 1.73 -1.87
N ARG A 38 3.31 1.28 -1.10
CA ARG A 38 3.14 0.34 0.02
C ARG A 38 3.59 0.95 1.34
N CYS A 39 2.85 0.68 2.40
CA CYS A 39 3.14 1.10 3.76
C CYS A 39 2.90 -0.08 4.71
N GLY A 40 3.98 -0.80 5.05
CA GLY A 40 3.87 -2.08 5.75
C GLY A 40 3.17 -3.13 4.88
N ALA A 41 2.04 -3.66 5.35
CA ALA A 41 1.26 -4.71 4.68
C ALA A 41 0.14 -4.17 3.77
N ARG A 42 -0.06 -2.85 3.72
CA ARG A 42 -1.08 -2.19 2.91
C ARG A 42 -0.45 -1.57 1.68
N GLN A 43 -1.17 -1.60 0.57
CA GLN A 43 -0.71 -1.08 -0.70
C GLN A 43 -1.85 -0.32 -1.37
N TRP A 44 -1.51 0.77 -2.06
CA TRP A 44 -2.48 1.66 -2.70
C TRP A 44 -2.02 2.00 -4.10
N LEU A 45 -3.00 2.21 -4.97
CA LEU A 45 -2.81 2.83 -6.26
C LEU A 45 -3.15 4.32 -6.13
N ILE A 46 -2.20 5.18 -6.43
CA ILE A 46 -2.31 6.63 -6.29
C ILE A 46 -2.20 7.28 -7.67
N ALA A 47 -3.19 8.06 -8.06
CA ALA A 47 -3.13 8.92 -9.24
C ALA A 47 -2.54 10.28 -8.87
N CYS A 48 -1.41 10.62 -9.48
CA CYS A 48 -0.76 11.90 -9.37
C CYS A 48 -1.10 12.75 -10.59
N HIS A 49 -1.50 14.00 -10.34
CA HIS A 49 -1.88 14.99 -11.35
C HIS A 49 -1.40 16.39 -10.90
N PRO A 50 -1.43 17.43 -11.75
CA PRO A 50 -0.86 18.73 -11.39
C PRO A 50 -1.51 19.42 -10.18
N GLY A 51 -2.75 19.03 -9.87
CA GLY A 51 -3.49 19.56 -8.72
C GLY A 51 -3.30 18.76 -7.42
N GLY A 52 -2.52 17.68 -7.43
CA GLY A 52 -2.27 16.86 -6.25
C GLY A 52 -2.27 15.35 -6.54
N ALA A 53 -2.67 14.58 -5.53
CA ALA A 53 -2.70 13.13 -5.58
C ALA A 53 -4.03 12.62 -5.04
N THR A 54 -4.58 11.59 -5.69
CA THR A 54 -5.83 10.93 -5.31
C THR A 54 -5.58 9.43 -5.16
N VAL A 55 -6.05 8.84 -4.06
CA VAL A 55 -6.04 7.37 -3.89
C VAL A 55 -7.14 6.80 -4.77
N VAL A 56 -6.75 5.99 -5.76
CA VAL A 56 -7.67 5.34 -6.71
C VAL A 56 -8.22 4.07 -6.11
N ASP A 57 -7.35 3.26 -5.50
CA ASP A 57 -7.71 1.96 -4.94
C ASP A 57 -6.75 1.53 -3.82
N GLU A 58 -7.21 0.64 -2.95
CA GLU A 58 -6.39 -0.11 -2.01
C GLU A 58 -6.14 -1.52 -2.54
N VAL A 59 -4.89 -1.80 -2.87
CA VAL A 59 -4.47 -3.06 -3.48
C VAL A 59 -4.14 -4.06 -2.37
N GLY A 60 -5.12 -4.91 -2.01
CA GLY A 60 -4.96 -6.07 -1.11
C GLY A 60 -5.64 -5.86 0.25
N ALA A 61 -6.70 -6.61 0.58
CA ALA A 61 -6.66 -8.05 0.87
C ALA A 61 -7.41 -8.98 -0.11
N ALA A 62 -8.11 -8.47 -1.12
CA ALA A 62 -8.97 -9.29 -2.00
C ALA A 62 -8.23 -9.96 -3.18
N GLN A 63 -7.08 -9.42 -3.62
CA GLN A 63 -6.42 -9.87 -4.85
C GLN A 63 -5.64 -11.19 -4.71
N GLN A 64 -5.25 -11.58 -3.49
CA GLN A 64 -4.64 -12.90 -3.22
C GLN A 64 -5.58 -14.09 -3.50
N ARG A 65 -6.91 -13.87 -3.65
CA ARG A 65 -7.86 -14.94 -4.00
C ARG A 65 -7.93 -15.26 -5.49
N ARG A 66 -7.40 -14.40 -6.37
CA ARG A 66 -7.53 -14.57 -7.84
C ARG A 66 -6.30 -15.19 -8.51
N SER A 67 -5.18 -15.29 -7.82
CA SER A 67 -3.97 -15.93 -8.36
C SER A 67 -3.94 -17.47 -8.24
N GLY A 68 -5.04 -18.09 -7.79
CA GLY A 68 -5.17 -19.54 -7.58
C GLY A 68 -5.87 -20.34 -8.68
N GLY A 69 -6.11 -19.79 -9.88
CA GLY A 69 -6.85 -20.50 -10.93
C GLY A 69 -6.39 -20.10 -12.33
N GLY A 70 -5.37 -20.77 -12.85
CA GLY A 70 -4.83 -20.52 -14.19
C GLY A 70 -3.75 -21.53 -14.60
N ARG A 71 -3.98 -22.82 -14.32
CA ARG A 71 -3.34 -23.94 -15.01
C ARG A 71 -4.46 -24.77 -15.64
N GLU A 72 -4.20 -25.30 -16.84
CA GLU A 72 -5.09 -25.95 -17.82
C GLU A 72 -5.91 -24.98 -18.70
N ALA A 73 -5.86 -25.02 -20.03
CA ALA A 73 -5.59 -26.14 -20.92
C ALA A 73 -4.68 -25.75 -22.10
N ALA A 74 -3.56 -26.48 -22.22
CA ALA A 74 -2.94 -26.76 -23.51
C ALA A 74 -3.41 -28.16 -23.91
N ALA A 75 -4.37 -28.25 -24.82
CA ALA A 75 -4.63 -29.42 -25.67
C ALA A 75 -5.81 -29.08 -26.59
N CYS A 76 -5.50 -28.83 -27.87
CA CYS A 76 -6.22 -29.29 -29.06
C CYS A 76 -5.29 -29.09 -30.25
#